data_AF-A0A3L8Q2D3-F1
#
_entry.id   AF-A0A3L8Q2D3-F1
#
_cell.length_a   1.000
_cell.length_b   1.000
_cell.length_c   1.000
_cell.angle_alpha   90.00
_cell.angle_beta   90.00
_cell.angle_gamma   90.00
#
_symmetry.space_group_name_H-M   'P 1'
#
loop_
_entity.id
_entity.type
_entity.pdbx_description
1 polymer ?
#
loop_
_entity_poly.entity_id
_entity_poly.type
_entity_poly.pdbx_seq_one_letter_code
_entity_poly.pdbx_strand_id
1 'polypeptide(L)'
;MKRLFHIAIFALSFTSLNTFCQSNFGARRLIGTWKNERGSTLTITQTENDDFIGTFITAVADTKSCIGYPIPFKGSSNGNALAISMSLKDCGSPTTIAMVGNVSKDNKTLDTIYLVQNKGLDSWKARITGHDLYFNVN
;
A
#
# COMPACT_ATOMS: atom_id res chain seq x y z
N MET A 1 13.86 63.47 42.41
CA MET A 1 13.18 63.14 41.14
C MET A 1 13.95 62.01 40.48
N LYS A 2 13.42 60.79 40.56
CA LYS A 2 14.13 59.52 40.35
C LYS A 2 13.85 58.96 38.95
N ARG A 3 14.93 58.82 38.17
CA ARG A 3 15.28 57.76 37.21
C ARG A 3 14.11 57.10 36.44
N LEU A 4 13.94 57.50 35.19
CA LEU A 4 13.16 56.80 34.17
C LEU A 4 13.95 56.82 32.86
N PHE A 5 14.86 55.87 32.70
CA PHE A 5 15.52 55.57 31.43
C PHE A 5 16.03 54.11 31.50
N HIS A 6 15.77 53.35 30.43
CA HIS A 6 16.22 51.99 30.11
C HIS A 6 15.32 50.81 30.52
N ILE A 7 14.35 50.47 29.66
CA ILE A 7 14.00 49.07 29.29
C ILE A 7 13.68 49.13 27.78
N ALA A 8 14.67 49.00 26.91
CA ALA A 8 15.16 47.74 26.35
C ALA A 8 14.14 47.08 25.39
N ILE A 9 14.37 47.38 24.11
CA ILE A 9 14.05 46.61 22.89
C ILE A 9 14.22 45.10 23.15
N PHE A 10 13.25 44.26 22.75
CA PHE A 10 13.40 42.95 22.08
C PHE A 10 12.12 42.10 22.23
N ALA A 11 11.35 41.93 21.13
CA ALA A 11 10.62 40.70 20.79
C ALA A 11 9.82 40.89 19.47
N LEU A 12 10.48 41.39 18.41
CA LEU A 12 10.14 40.96 17.06
C LEU A 12 10.93 39.67 16.80
N SER A 13 10.34 38.71 16.07
CA SER A 13 10.80 37.33 15.81
C SER A 13 10.62 36.44 17.06
N PHE A 14 9.90 35.32 17.04
CA PHE A 14 10.02 34.17 16.15
C PHE A 14 8.65 33.52 15.89
N THR A 15 8.04 33.76 14.72
CA THR A 15 7.17 32.75 14.10
C THR A 15 8.06 31.91 13.19
N SER A 16 8.92 31.09 13.79
CA SER A 16 9.67 30.08 13.04
C SER A 16 8.66 29.09 12.47
N LEU A 17 8.53 29.13 11.15
CA LEU A 17 7.91 28.14 10.29
C LEU A 17 8.36 26.73 10.71
N ASN A 18 7.56 26.05 11.53
CA ASN A 18 7.62 24.59 11.61
C ASN A 18 6.75 24.02 10.49
N THR A 19 7.09 24.35 9.25
CA THR A 19 6.68 23.53 8.12
C THR A 19 7.61 22.33 8.15
N PHE A 20 7.30 21.35 9.00
CA PHE A 20 7.78 19.99 8.81
C PHE A 20 7.19 19.52 7.48
N CYS A 21 7.96 19.75 6.41
CA CYS A 21 7.73 19.07 5.16
C CYS A 21 8.10 17.61 5.42
N GLN A 22 7.15 16.82 5.92
CA GLN A 22 7.24 15.37 5.87
C GLN A 22 7.27 15.01 4.38
N SER A 23 8.46 14.73 3.88
CA SER A 23 8.60 14.11 2.58
C SER A 23 7.95 12.73 2.67
N ASN A 24 6.76 12.59 2.07
CA ASN A 24 6.00 11.35 1.96
C ASN A 24 6.79 10.33 1.13
N PHE A 25 7.77 9.68 1.76
CA PHE A 25 8.60 8.63 1.17
C PHE A 25 7.93 7.24 1.22
N GLY A 26 6.72 7.14 1.79
CA GLY A 26 6.15 5.85 2.17
C GLY A 26 5.68 4.99 1.00
N ALA A 27 4.80 5.52 0.15
CA ALA A 27 4.37 4.74 -1.02
C ALA A 27 5.49 4.53 -2.05
N ARG A 28 6.55 5.36 -2.06
CA ARG A 28 7.60 5.33 -3.10
C ARG A 28 8.32 3.98 -3.20
N ARG A 29 8.49 3.30 -2.07
CA ARG A 29 9.16 1.99 -2.00
C ARG A 29 8.37 0.86 -2.67
N LEU A 30 7.05 1.02 -2.72
CA LEU A 30 6.09 0.05 -3.26
C LEU A 30 5.87 0.22 -4.77
N ILE A 31 6.22 1.39 -5.34
CA ILE A 31 5.99 1.67 -6.76
C ILE A 31 6.81 0.71 -7.63
N GLY A 32 6.15 0.13 -8.62
CA GLY A 32 6.78 -0.78 -9.57
C GLY A 32 5.99 -2.07 -9.76
N THR A 33 6.64 -3.05 -10.37
CA THR A 33 6.06 -4.38 -10.56
C THR A 33 6.73 -5.38 -9.64
N TRP A 34 5.89 -6.12 -8.93
CA TRP A 34 6.26 -7.18 -8.03
C TRP A 34 5.70 -8.50 -8.54
N LYS A 35 6.50 -9.57 -8.51
CA LYS A 35 6.07 -10.91 -8.94
C LYS A 35 6.24 -11.91 -7.81
N ASN A 36 5.21 -12.68 -7.50
CA ASN A 36 5.31 -13.71 -6.46
C ASN A 36 5.90 -15.03 -6.98
N GLU A 37 6.18 -15.92 -6.04
CA GLU A 37 6.67 -17.29 -6.28
C GLU A 37 5.76 -18.14 -7.18
N ARG A 38 4.46 -17.79 -7.28
CA ARG A 38 3.47 -18.47 -8.14
C ARG A 38 3.37 -17.86 -9.53
N GLY A 39 4.07 -16.75 -9.78
CA GLY A 39 4.07 -16.03 -11.06
C GLY A 39 2.99 -14.96 -11.20
N SER A 40 2.18 -14.71 -10.17
CA SER A 40 1.23 -13.60 -10.15
C SER A 40 1.96 -12.26 -9.99
N THR A 41 1.40 -11.17 -10.51
CA THR A 41 2.02 -9.85 -10.47
C THR A 41 1.16 -8.80 -9.79
N LEU A 42 1.81 -7.88 -9.08
CA LEU A 42 1.25 -6.62 -8.57
C LEU A 42 2.00 -5.47 -9.24
N THR A 43 1.29 -4.65 -10.00
CA THR A 43 1.84 -3.39 -10.53
C THR A 43 1.24 -2.25 -9.75
N ILE A 44 2.05 -1.50 -9.01
CA ILE A 44 1.63 -0.42 -8.11
C ILE A 44 2.06 0.92 -8.70
N THR A 45 1.11 1.84 -8.79
CA THR A 45 1.31 3.22 -9.22
C THR A 45 0.87 4.15 -8.09
N GLN A 46 1.74 5.09 -7.71
CA GLN A 46 1.40 6.06 -6.68
C GLN A 46 0.32 7.01 -7.17
N THR A 47 -0.60 7.37 -6.27
CA THR A 47 -1.55 8.46 -6.48
C THR A 47 -1.09 9.69 -5.72
N GLU A 48 -1.76 10.02 -4.61
CA GLU A 48 -1.41 11.11 -3.71
C GLU A 48 -1.05 10.56 -2.34
N ASN A 49 -0.06 11.17 -1.68
CA ASN A 49 0.39 10.79 -0.34
C ASN A 49 0.76 9.29 -0.24
N ASP A 50 0.18 8.61 0.74
CA ASP A 50 0.38 7.19 1.03
C ASP A 50 -0.61 6.27 0.32
N ASP A 51 -1.57 6.83 -0.42
CA ASP A 51 -2.55 6.06 -1.19
C ASP A 51 -2.01 5.72 -2.58
N PHE A 52 -2.37 4.53 -3.05
CA PHE A 52 -1.96 4.04 -4.36
C PHE A 52 -3.05 3.21 -5.02
N ILE A 53 -2.90 3.09 -6.33
CA ILE A 53 -3.69 2.20 -7.16
C ILE A 53 -2.77 1.19 -7.82
N GLY A 54 -3.36 0.13 -8.37
CA GLY A 54 -2.58 -0.79 -9.15
C GLY A 54 -3.42 -1.87 -9.79
N THR A 55 -2.72 -2.80 -10.39
CA THR A 55 -3.29 -3.95 -11.09
C THR A 55 -2.67 -5.22 -10.55
N PHE A 56 -3.52 -6.15 -10.17
CA PHE A 56 -3.15 -7.52 -9.83
C PHE A 56 -3.47 -8.44 -11.01
N ILE A 57 -2.53 -9.28 -11.40
CA ILE A 57 -2.75 -10.35 -12.38
C ILE A 57 -2.39 -11.67 -11.72
N THR A 58 -3.39 -12.53 -11.54
CA THR A 58 -3.16 -13.85 -10.95
C THR A 58 -2.68 -14.85 -11.99
N ALA A 59 -1.71 -15.67 -11.60
CA ALA A 59 -1.30 -16.87 -12.32
C ALA A 59 -2.07 -18.13 -11.88
N VAL A 60 -2.77 -18.07 -10.73
CA VAL A 60 -3.46 -19.22 -10.12
C VAL A 60 -4.83 -18.79 -9.59
N ALA A 61 -5.89 -19.40 -10.09
CA ALA A 61 -7.24 -19.18 -9.60
C ALA A 61 -8.15 -20.38 -9.91
N ASP A 62 -9.15 -20.61 -9.05
CA ASP A 62 -10.23 -21.57 -9.32
C ASP A 62 -11.08 -21.13 -10.52
N THR A 63 -11.35 -19.83 -10.61
CA THR A 63 -12.06 -19.23 -11.75
C THR A 63 -11.07 -18.99 -12.89
N LYS A 64 -10.98 -19.92 -13.85
CA LYS A 64 -10.00 -19.89 -14.96
C LYS A 64 -10.00 -18.59 -15.77
N SER A 65 -11.16 -17.94 -15.95
CA SER A 65 -11.26 -16.65 -16.65
C SER A 65 -10.53 -15.49 -15.97
N CYS A 66 -10.18 -15.66 -14.69
CA CYS A 66 -9.41 -14.66 -13.95
C CYS A 66 -7.89 -14.81 -14.11
N ILE A 67 -7.41 -15.95 -14.61
CA ILE A 67 -5.98 -16.16 -14.85
C ILE A 67 -5.54 -15.24 -15.99
N GLY A 68 -4.55 -14.38 -15.74
CA GLY A 68 -4.08 -13.39 -16.72
C GLY A 68 -4.98 -12.15 -16.87
N TYR A 69 -6.12 -12.09 -16.19
CA TYR A 69 -7.01 -10.93 -16.25
C TYR A 69 -6.50 -9.80 -15.32
N PRO A 70 -6.42 -8.54 -15.79
CA PRO A 70 -6.00 -7.42 -14.96
C PRO A 70 -7.08 -6.98 -13.99
N ILE A 71 -6.87 -7.21 -12.69
CA ILE A 71 -7.78 -6.81 -11.61
C ILE A 71 -7.30 -5.49 -11.00
N PRO A 72 -8.06 -4.39 -11.09
CA PRO A 72 -7.68 -3.15 -10.43
C PRO A 72 -7.82 -3.29 -8.92
N PHE A 73 -6.92 -2.65 -8.18
CA PHE A 73 -7.01 -2.50 -6.74
C PHE A 73 -6.73 -1.08 -6.29
N LYS A 74 -7.20 -0.77 -5.09
CA LYS A 74 -6.84 0.42 -4.33
C LYS A 74 -6.19 -0.01 -3.03
N GLY A 75 -5.26 0.78 -2.53
CA GLY A 75 -4.62 0.53 -1.27
C GLY A 75 -3.99 1.76 -0.66
N SER A 76 -3.50 1.57 0.55
CA SER A 76 -2.78 2.57 1.33
C SER A 76 -1.48 1.98 1.84
N SER A 77 -0.50 2.84 2.06
CA SER A 77 0.79 2.51 2.66
C SER A 77 1.02 3.32 3.92
N ASN A 78 2.09 3.02 4.64
CA ASN A 78 2.50 3.82 5.80
C ASN A 78 4.02 3.99 5.87
N GLY A 79 4.72 3.90 4.74
CA GLY A 79 6.19 3.85 4.73
C GLY A 79 6.75 2.64 3.99
N ASN A 80 6.49 1.49 4.58
CA ASN A 80 7.05 0.21 4.16
C ASN A 80 6.02 -0.92 4.21
N ALA A 81 4.85 -0.69 4.80
CA ALA A 81 3.74 -1.62 4.74
C ALA A 81 2.73 -1.19 3.68
N LEU A 82 1.99 -2.17 3.16
CA LEU A 82 0.84 -1.96 2.29
C LEU A 82 -0.40 -2.64 2.86
N ALA A 83 -1.56 -2.09 2.53
CA ALA A 83 -2.84 -2.75 2.65
C ALA A 83 -3.63 -2.52 1.34
N ILE A 84 -4.09 -3.59 0.71
CA ILE A 84 -4.88 -3.56 -0.52
C ILE A 84 -6.14 -4.41 -0.40
N SER A 85 -7.15 -4.04 -1.16
CA SER A 85 -8.33 -4.87 -1.39
C SER A 85 -8.73 -4.86 -2.86
N MET A 86 -9.27 -5.98 -3.33
CA MET A 86 -9.67 -6.16 -4.71
C MET A 86 -10.83 -7.13 -4.87
N SER A 87 -11.56 -6.99 -5.98
CA SER A 87 -12.69 -7.83 -6.34
C SER A 87 -12.40 -8.52 -7.68
N LEU A 88 -12.66 -9.82 -7.77
CA LEU A 88 -12.53 -10.58 -9.01
C LEU A 88 -13.84 -10.63 -9.81
N LYS A 89 -14.80 -9.75 -9.50
CA LYS A 89 -16.11 -9.69 -10.17
C LYS A 89 -15.96 -9.47 -11.68
N ASP A 90 -14.98 -8.69 -12.10
CA ASP A 90 -14.81 -8.29 -13.50
C ASP A 90 -14.37 -9.44 -14.40
N CYS A 91 -13.73 -10.48 -13.83
CA CYS A 91 -13.42 -11.73 -14.52
C CYS A 91 -14.44 -12.85 -14.25
N GLY A 92 -15.59 -12.51 -13.67
CA GLY A 92 -16.69 -13.44 -13.40
C GLY A 92 -16.59 -14.22 -12.09
N SER A 93 -15.59 -13.92 -11.25
CA SER A 93 -15.45 -14.59 -9.95
C SER A 93 -16.17 -13.81 -8.84
N PRO A 94 -16.93 -14.48 -7.97
CA PRO A 94 -17.55 -13.86 -6.78
C PRO A 94 -16.55 -13.49 -5.67
N THR A 95 -15.26 -13.75 -5.90
CA THR A 95 -14.22 -13.68 -4.89
C THR A 95 -13.73 -12.26 -4.66
N THR A 96 -13.44 -11.94 -3.40
CA THR A 96 -12.73 -10.74 -2.95
C THR A 96 -11.44 -11.13 -2.26
N ILE A 97 -10.42 -10.27 -2.35
CA ILE A 97 -9.13 -10.47 -1.72
C ILE A 97 -8.79 -9.23 -0.91
N ALA A 98 -8.40 -9.42 0.35
CA ALA A 98 -7.71 -8.42 1.15
C ALA A 98 -6.27 -8.90 1.39
N MET A 99 -5.29 -8.03 1.24
CA MET A 99 -3.88 -8.37 1.38
C MET A 99 -3.16 -7.26 2.12
N VAL A 100 -2.27 -7.63 3.04
CA VAL A 100 -1.35 -6.72 3.70
C VAL A 100 0.06 -7.26 3.55
N GLY A 101 1.06 -6.38 3.57
CA GLY A 101 2.44 -6.81 3.44
C GLY A 101 3.46 -5.76 3.84
N ASN A 102 4.72 -6.17 3.90
CA ASN A 102 5.86 -5.34 4.26
C ASN A 102 7.01 -5.48 3.26
N VAL A 103 7.58 -4.35 2.86
CA VAL A 103 8.76 -4.30 2.00
C VAL A 103 10.03 -4.47 2.82
N SER A 104 10.90 -5.37 2.39
CA SER A 104 12.22 -5.59 3.00
C SER A 104 13.08 -4.34 2.92
N LYS A 105 14.03 -4.18 3.87
CA LYS A 105 14.90 -2.99 3.96
C LYS A 105 15.64 -2.65 2.67
N ASP A 106 16.02 -3.66 1.90
CA ASP A 106 16.73 -3.52 0.62
C ASP A 106 15.81 -3.29 -0.60
N ASN A 107 14.50 -3.19 -0.38
CA ASN A 107 13.47 -2.96 -1.40
C ASN A 107 13.34 -4.08 -2.46
N LYS A 108 13.87 -5.27 -2.17
CA LYS A 108 13.88 -6.40 -3.12
C LYS A 108 12.70 -7.35 -2.96
N THR A 109 12.17 -7.44 -1.75
CA THR A 109 11.08 -8.36 -1.43
C THR A 109 9.93 -7.66 -0.74
N LEU A 110 8.74 -8.17 -0.99
CA LEU A 110 7.48 -7.77 -0.37
C LEU A 110 6.83 -9.04 0.18
N ASP A 111 6.86 -9.17 1.49
CA ASP A 111 6.25 -10.28 2.24
C ASP A 111 4.77 -9.94 2.49
N THR A 112 3.87 -10.83 2.10
CA THR A 112 2.42 -10.57 2.17
C THR A 112 1.67 -11.70 2.84
N ILE A 113 0.60 -11.33 3.55
CA ILE A 113 -0.48 -12.24 3.94
C ILE A 113 -1.77 -11.77 3.29
N TYR A 114 -2.62 -12.71 2.89
CA TYR A 114 -3.87 -12.41 2.23
C TYR A 114 -5.03 -13.26 2.74
N LEU A 115 -6.22 -12.71 2.57
CA LEU A 115 -7.50 -13.32 2.82
C LEU A 115 -8.29 -13.31 1.52
N VAL A 116 -8.59 -14.50 1.01
CA VAL A 116 -9.53 -14.74 -0.08
C VAL A 116 -10.89 -15.07 0.53
N GLN A 117 -11.94 -14.38 0.08
CA GLN A 117 -13.31 -14.60 0.52
C GLN A 117 -14.27 -14.70 -0.67
N ASN A 118 -14.98 -15.81 -0.78
CA ASN A 118 -15.99 -16.04 -1.81
C ASN A 118 -17.38 -15.60 -1.30
N LYS A 119 -17.82 -14.40 -1.70
CA LYS A 119 -19.17 -13.86 -1.42
C LYS A 119 -19.63 -13.88 0.04
N GLY A 120 -18.73 -13.93 1.02
CA GLY A 120 -19.09 -14.02 2.44
C GLY A 120 -19.82 -15.31 2.80
N LEU A 121 -19.72 -16.34 1.94
CA LEU A 121 -20.28 -17.66 2.21
C LEU A 121 -19.57 -18.24 3.44
N ASP A 122 -20.33 -18.71 4.41
CA ASP A 122 -19.76 -19.39 5.58
C ASP A 122 -19.62 -20.88 5.28
N SER A 123 -18.57 -21.22 4.53
CA SER A 123 -18.21 -22.61 4.23
C SER A 123 -16.70 -22.79 4.30
N TRP A 124 -16.26 -24.02 4.57
CA TRP A 124 -14.84 -24.30 4.80
C TRP A 124 -13.90 -23.96 3.62
N LYS A 125 -14.43 -23.91 2.38
CA LYS A 125 -13.68 -23.47 1.18
C LYS A 125 -13.88 -22.00 0.83
N ALA A 126 -14.82 -21.30 1.45
CA ALA A 126 -15.15 -19.94 1.07
C ALA A 126 -14.11 -18.93 1.56
N ARG A 127 -13.38 -19.26 2.63
CA ARG A 127 -12.36 -18.41 3.24
C ARG A 127 -10.99 -19.09 3.21
N ILE A 128 -10.04 -18.52 2.50
CA ILE A 128 -8.66 -19.01 2.42
C ILE A 128 -7.75 -17.90 2.89
N THR A 129 -6.87 -18.20 3.85
CA THR A 129 -5.75 -17.34 4.20
C THR A 129 -4.48 -17.91 3.62
N GLY A 130 -3.62 -17.05 3.09
CA GLY A 130 -2.35 -17.47 2.57
C GLY A 130 -1.27 -16.44 2.79
N HIS A 131 -0.08 -16.81 2.34
CA HIS A 131 1.11 -15.99 2.34
C HIS A 131 1.75 -16.14 0.97
N ASP A 132 2.24 -15.04 0.41
CA ASP A 132 3.00 -15.03 -0.82
C ASP A 132 4.20 -14.08 -0.64
N LEU A 133 5.38 -14.53 -1.07
CA LEU A 133 6.55 -13.68 -1.17
C LEU A 133 6.67 -13.11 -2.60
N TYR A 134 6.71 -11.78 -2.69
CA TYR A 134 6.89 -11.04 -3.92
C TYR A 134 8.31 -10.52 -4.08
N PHE A 135 8.80 -10.51 -5.31
CA PHE A 135 10.11 -10.00 -5.70
C PHE A 135 9.92 -8.81 -6.64
N ASN A 136 10.71 -7.75 -6.43
CA ASN A 136 10.73 -6.61 -7.34
C ASN A 136 11.29 -7.05 -8.71
N VAL A 137 10.63 -6.64 -9.79
CA VAL A 137 11.01 -7.00 -11.17
C VAL A 137 11.72 -5.84 -11.90
N ASN A 138 11.83 -4.67 -11.25
CA ASN A 138 12.56 -3.51 -11.78
C ASN A 138 14.08 -3.65 -11.65
#